data_AF-A0A7S3T703-F1
#
_entry.id   AF-A0A7S3T703-F1
#
_cell.length_a   1.000
_cell.length_b   1.000
_cell.length_c   1.000
_cell.angle_alpha   90.00
_cell.angle_beta   90.00
_cell.angle_gamma   90.00
#
_symmetry.space_group_name_H-M   'P 1'
#
loop_
_entity.id
_entity.type
_entity.pdbx_description
1 polymer ?
#
loop_
_entity_poly.entity_id
_entity_poly.type
_entity_poly.pdbx_seq_one_letter_code
_entity_poly.pdbx_strand_id
1 'polypeptide(L)'
;GASEEQIKELITKENYARYLKMTAPMSAIQVKADFSLKEVARQQGLSVSRDAVEDELVSMQAQAMQRGEKFKESEARPRIEAQMEREMVLDWLQAKATIKLVEPGEAEETPEDILGASPEELAAAALSTDDAPAAAAPAAAAAPPPPPQPVPAPPAAAAQDESASAPPGGFEWGETF
;
A
#
# COMPACT_ATOMS: atom_id res chain seq x y z
N GLY A 1 15.25 -2.57 -20.80
CA GLY A 1 14.77 -1.26 -20.35
C GLY A 1 13.61 -0.85 -21.22
N ALA A 2 12.62 -0.13 -20.67
CA ALA A 2 11.55 0.46 -21.47
C ALA A 2 12.12 1.56 -22.38
N SER A 3 11.53 1.76 -23.57
CA SER A 3 11.95 2.85 -24.46
C SER A 3 11.58 4.21 -23.85
N GLU A 4 12.31 5.26 -24.20
CA GLU A 4 12.02 6.63 -23.73
C GLU A 4 10.59 7.10 -24.07
N GLU A 5 10.04 6.61 -25.18
CA GLU A 5 8.69 6.92 -25.65
C GLU A 5 7.64 6.31 -24.71
N GLN A 6 7.84 5.07 -24.28
CA GLN A 6 6.97 4.40 -23.29
C GLN A 6 7.02 5.11 -21.94
N ILE A 7 8.18 5.63 -21.54
CA ILE A 7 8.33 6.39 -20.29
C ILE A 7 7.60 7.74 -20.39
N LYS A 8 7.69 8.43 -21.53
CA LYS A 8 7.01 9.72 -21.76
C LYS A 8 5.48 9.57 -21.80
N GLU A 9 4.96 8.48 -22.35
CA GLU A 9 3.51 8.16 -22.34
C GLU A 9 2.98 7.83 -20.92
N LEU A 10 3.83 7.27 -20.05
CA LEU A 10 3.47 6.99 -18.66
C LEU A 10 3.48 8.24 -17.77
N ILE A 11 4.25 9.28 -18.14
CA ILE A 11 4.35 10.55 -17.40
C ILE A 11 3.30 11.56 -17.91
N THR A 12 2.05 11.13 -18.05
CA THR A 12 0.93 12.05 -18.22
C THR A 12 0.40 12.49 -16.85
N LYS A 13 -0.20 13.68 -16.76
CA LYS A 13 -0.81 14.18 -15.51
C LYS A 13 -1.90 13.23 -14.99
N GLU A 14 -2.60 12.57 -15.89
CA GLU A 14 -3.65 11.59 -15.57
C GLU A 14 -3.08 10.30 -14.97
N ASN A 15 -2.02 9.75 -15.58
CA ASN A 15 -1.32 8.59 -15.04
C ASN A 15 -0.66 8.92 -13.69
N TYR A 16 -0.06 10.11 -13.55
CA TYR A 16 0.48 10.58 -12.28
C TYR A 16 -0.57 10.61 -11.17
N ALA A 17 -1.76 11.17 -11.43
CA ALA A 17 -2.84 11.19 -10.46
C ALA A 17 -3.33 9.76 -10.10
N ARG A 18 -3.36 8.84 -11.07
CA ARG A 18 -3.71 7.43 -10.85
C ARG A 18 -2.68 6.72 -9.96
N TYR A 19 -1.39 6.86 -10.28
CA TYR A 19 -0.32 6.27 -9.47
C TYR A 19 -0.25 6.91 -8.08
N LEU A 20 -0.48 8.22 -7.95
CA LEU A 20 -0.51 8.89 -6.65
C LEU A 20 -1.63 8.34 -5.76
N LYS A 21 -2.82 8.11 -6.29
CA LYS A 21 -3.94 7.50 -5.54
C LYS A 21 -3.63 6.07 -5.06
N MET A 22 -2.82 5.32 -5.80
CA MET A 22 -2.44 3.95 -5.45
C MET A 22 -1.25 3.91 -4.50
N THR A 23 -0.21 4.70 -4.76
CA THR A 23 1.05 4.66 -4.03
C THR A 23 0.97 5.43 -2.70
N ALA A 24 0.23 6.54 -2.62
CA ALA A 24 0.11 7.31 -1.40
C ALA A 24 -0.38 6.49 -0.19
N PRO A 25 -1.47 5.69 -0.27
CA PRO A 25 -1.88 4.86 0.86
C PRO A 25 -0.85 3.77 1.18
N MET A 26 -0.21 3.16 0.18
CA MET A 26 0.82 2.15 0.39
C MET A 26 2.03 2.73 1.13
N SER A 27 2.53 3.90 0.71
CA SER A 27 3.62 4.60 1.40
C SER A 27 3.23 4.97 2.83
N ALA A 28 2.00 5.44 3.06
CA ALA A 28 1.53 5.78 4.40
C ALA A 28 1.47 4.54 5.31
N ILE A 29 1.02 3.39 4.80
CA ILE A 29 1.02 2.12 5.53
C ILE A 29 2.46 1.70 5.84
N GLN A 30 3.36 1.76 4.87
CA GLN A 30 4.75 1.36 5.04
C GLN A 30 5.47 2.21 6.10
N VAL A 31 5.29 3.53 6.05
CA VAL A 31 5.87 4.44 7.06
C VAL A 31 5.33 4.11 8.45
N LYS A 32 4.00 3.91 8.59
CA LYS A 32 3.40 3.53 9.88
C LYS A 32 3.94 2.19 10.38
N ALA A 33 4.07 1.21 9.51
CA ALA A 33 4.63 -0.09 9.85
C ALA A 33 6.07 0.04 10.36
N ASP A 34 6.91 0.81 9.67
CA ASP A 34 8.31 1.01 10.06
C ASP A 34 8.45 1.70 11.41
N PHE A 35 7.65 2.74 11.68
CA PHE A 35 7.62 3.39 12.99
C PHE A 35 7.12 2.45 14.09
N SER A 36 6.09 1.66 13.81
CA SER A 36 5.51 0.74 14.78
C SER A 36 6.50 -0.37 15.15
N LEU A 37 7.19 -0.93 14.16
CA LEU A 37 8.19 -1.99 14.37
C LEU A 37 9.38 -1.49 15.18
N LYS A 38 9.90 -0.29 14.88
CA LYS A 38 10.98 0.33 15.66
C LYS A 38 10.59 0.57 17.12
N GLU A 39 9.37 1.03 17.35
CA GLU A 39 8.89 1.26 18.71
C GLU A 39 8.71 -0.05 19.49
N VAL A 40 8.26 -1.12 18.84
CA VAL A 40 8.21 -2.47 19.44
C VAL A 40 9.62 -2.99 19.75
N ALA A 41 10.57 -2.85 18.81
CA ALA A 41 11.96 -3.24 19.04
C ALA A 41 12.55 -2.52 20.27
N ARG A 42 12.33 -1.19 20.36
CA ARG A 42 12.77 -0.35 21.48
C ARG A 42 12.13 -0.78 22.81
N GLN A 43 10.83 -1.04 22.83
CA GLN A 43 10.12 -1.43 24.06
C GLN A 43 10.53 -2.80 24.58
N GLN A 44 10.88 -3.72 23.69
CA GLN A 44 11.25 -5.10 24.03
C GLN A 44 12.76 -5.29 24.18
N GLY A 45 13.57 -4.26 23.89
CA GLY A 45 15.02 -4.34 23.93
C GLY A 45 15.60 -5.30 22.88
N LEU A 46 14.91 -5.45 21.76
CA LEU A 46 15.36 -6.30 20.65
C LEU A 46 16.43 -5.52 19.87
N SER A 47 17.65 -6.07 19.81
CA SER A 47 18.75 -5.51 19.02
C SER A 47 19.48 -6.60 18.26
N VAL A 48 19.81 -6.35 16.99
CA VAL A 48 20.57 -7.29 16.19
C VAL A 48 22.03 -7.31 16.66
N SER A 49 22.60 -8.49 16.85
CA SER A 49 24.02 -8.62 17.17
C SER A 49 24.90 -8.23 15.99
N ARG A 50 25.99 -7.52 16.25
CA ARG A 50 26.94 -7.09 15.23
C ARG A 50 27.51 -8.26 14.41
N ASP A 51 27.83 -9.38 15.06
CA ASP A 51 28.42 -10.55 14.41
C ASP A 51 27.48 -11.13 13.35
N ALA A 52 26.18 -11.22 13.65
CA ALA A 52 25.17 -11.69 12.70
C ALA A 52 25.02 -10.75 11.49
N VAL A 53 25.17 -9.44 11.68
CA VAL A 53 25.18 -8.48 10.55
C VAL A 53 26.42 -8.68 9.69
N GLU A 54 27.58 -8.95 10.29
CA GLU A 54 28.83 -9.21 9.57
C GLU A 54 28.76 -10.52 8.76
N ASP A 55 28.16 -11.57 9.31
CA ASP A 55 27.95 -12.84 8.61
C ASP A 55 27.05 -12.67 7.37
N GLU A 56 25.91 -11.96 7.51
CA GLU A 56 25.00 -11.69 6.40
C GLU A 56 25.63 -10.77 5.36
N LEU A 57 26.45 -9.81 5.79
CA LEU A 57 27.19 -8.93 4.90
C LEU A 57 28.21 -9.70 4.05
N VAL A 58 28.93 -10.66 4.64
CA VAL A 58 29.86 -11.55 3.90
C VAL A 58 29.08 -12.41 2.90
N SER A 59 27.92 -12.94 3.29
CA SER A 59 27.02 -13.70 2.40
C SER A 59 26.58 -12.86 1.19
N MET A 60 26.08 -11.65 1.45
CA MET A 60 25.66 -10.69 0.41
C MET A 60 26.81 -10.26 -0.50
N GLN A 61 28.01 -10.04 0.06
CA GLN A 61 29.20 -9.72 -0.70
C GLN A 61 29.61 -10.86 -1.63
N ALA A 62 29.57 -12.11 -1.15
CA ALA A 62 29.87 -13.28 -1.95
C ALA A 62 28.87 -13.44 -3.12
N GLN A 63 27.57 -13.22 -2.87
CA GLN A 63 26.54 -13.24 -3.90
C GLN A 63 26.74 -12.14 -4.95
N ALA A 64 27.06 -10.91 -4.53
CA ALA A 64 27.34 -9.80 -5.43
C ALA A 64 28.57 -10.06 -6.31
N MET A 65 29.63 -10.66 -5.73
CA MET A 65 30.83 -11.03 -6.46
C MET A 65 30.54 -12.10 -7.52
N GLN A 66 29.68 -13.08 -7.24
CA GLN A 66 29.24 -14.10 -8.21
C GLN A 66 28.42 -13.50 -9.36
N ARG A 67 27.62 -12.46 -9.09
CA ARG A 67 26.85 -11.74 -10.11
C ARG A 67 27.69 -10.72 -10.89
N GLY A 68 28.94 -10.50 -10.49
CA GLY A 68 29.82 -9.49 -11.10
C GLY A 68 29.42 -8.05 -10.76
N GLU A 69 28.63 -7.84 -9.71
CA GLU A 69 28.17 -6.52 -9.27
C GLU A 69 29.14 -5.89 -8.27
N LYS A 70 29.29 -4.55 -8.33
CA LYS A 70 30.09 -3.82 -7.36
C LYS A 70 29.33 -3.72 -6.04
N PHE A 71 29.78 -4.47 -5.04
CA PHE A 71 29.22 -4.42 -3.69
C PHE A 71 29.74 -3.20 -2.93
N LYS A 72 28.82 -2.38 -2.40
CA LYS A 72 29.14 -1.24 -1.54
C LYS A 72 28.73 -1.55 -0.10
N GLU A 73 29.70 -1.89 0.73
CA GLU A 73 29.45 -2.26 2.13
C GLU A 73 28.77 -1.13 2.92
N SER A 74 29.17 0.13 2.70
CA SER A 74 28.64 1.28 3.43
C SER A 74 27.14 1.52 3.21
N GLU A 75 26.62 1.18 2.03
CA GLU A 75 25.18 1.28 1.72
C GLU A 75 24.44 -0.01 2.12
N ALA A 76 25.11 -1.16 2.04
CA ALA A 76 24.51 -2.47 2.34
C ALA A 76 24.34 -2.72 3.84
N ARG A 77 25.34 -2.39 4.67
CA ARG A 77 25.32 -2.64 6.11
C ARG A 77 24.08 -2.08 6.82
N PRO A 78 23.75 -0.77 6.73
CA PRO A 78 22.57 -0.24 7.43
C PRO A 78 21.26 -0.81 6.89
N ARG A 79 21.24 -1.26 5.63
CA ARG A 79 20.06 -1.90 5.03
C ARG A 79 19.86 -3.32 5.56
N ILE A 80 20.95 -4.09 5.68
CA ILE A 80 20.94 -5.44 6.24
C ILE A 80 20.54 -5.38 7.71
N GLU A 81 21.15 -4.50 8.48
CA GLU A 81 20.81 -4.30 9.89
C GLU A 81 19.31 -4.00 10.09
N ALA A 82 18.76 -3.04 9.34
CA ALA A 82 17.34 -2.71 9.40
C ALA A 82 16.43 -3.86 8.96
N GLN A 83 16.87 -4.67 8.01
CA GLN A 83 16.11 -5.86 7.57
C GLN A 83 16.11 -6.94 8.66
N MET A 84 17.27 -7.26 9.23
CA MET A 84 17.40 -8.25 10.30
C MET A 84 16.63 -7.82 11.56
N GLU A 85 16.64 -6.52 11.90
CA GLU A 85 15.85 -5.98 13.00
C GLU A 85 14.36 -6.18 12.76
N ARG A 86 13.89 -5.88 11.55
CA ARG A 86 12.49 -6.10 11.15
C ARG A 86 12.12 -7.57 11.27
N GLU A 87 12.92 -8.48 10.72
CA GLU A 87 12.66 -9.93 10.75
C GLU A 87 12.58 -10.44 12.19
N MET A 88 13.53 -10.05 13.06
CA MET A 88 13.51 -10.40 14.48
C MET A 88 12.24 -9.91 15.21
N VAL A 89 11.78 -8.70 14.94
CA VAL A 89 10.54 -8.18 15.52
C VAL A 89 9.32 -8.94 15.02
N LEU A 90 9.29 -9.29 13.72
CA LEU A 90 8.21 -10.07 13.14
C LEU A 90 8.17 -11.50 13.72
N ASP A 91 9.31 -12.14 13.90
CA ASP A 91 9.43 -13.45 14.54
C ASP A 91 8.93 -13.41 15.99
N TRP A 92 9.30 -12.36 16.73
CA TRP A 92 8.79 -12.13 18.09
C TRP A 92 7.27 -11.92 18.11
N LEU A 93 6.73 -11.17 17.14
CA LEU A 93 5.29 -10.96 16.99
C LEU A 93 4.58 -12.28 16.65
N GLN A 94 5.14 -13.08 15.75
CA GLN A 94 4.60 -14.38 15.37
C GLN A 94 4.53 -15.33 16.57
N ALA A 95 5.55 -15.33 17.44
CA ALA A 95 5.56 -16.16 18.64
C ALA A 95 4.49 -15.76 19.68
N LYS A 96 3.99 -14.52 19.63
CA LYS A 96 3.01 -13.98 20.59
C LYS A 96 1.60 -13.79 20.02
N ALA A 97 1.48 -13.68 18.70
CA ALA A 97 0.22 -13.42 18.02
C ALA A 97 -0.49 -14.74 17.65
N THR A 98 -1.82 -14.75 17.80
CA THR A 98 -2.65 -15.79 17.21
C THR A 98 -2.89 -15.46 15.74
N ILE A 99 -2.07 -16.03 14.85
CA ILE A 99 -2.20 -15.86 13.40
C ILE A 99 -3.08 -16.99 12.86
N LYS A 100 -4.24 -16.64 12.30
CA LYS A 100 -5.08 -17.57 11.54
C LYS A 100 -4.82 -17.34 10.06
N LEU A 101 -4.11 -18.27 9.42
CA LEU A 101 -3.96 -18.26 7.97
C LEU A 101 -5.13 -19.06 7.39
N VAL A 102 -6.04 -18.38 6.71
CA VAL A 102 -7.17 -19.01 6.02
C VAL A 102 -6.74 -19.29 4.58
N GLU A 103 -6.96 -20.51 4.09
CA GLU A 103 -6.66 -20.85 2.70
C GLU A 103 -7.55 -20.02 1.75
N PRO A 104 -7.03 -19.60 0.58
CA PRO A 104 -7.81 -18.83 -0.40
C PRO A 104 -8.93 -19.71 -0.98
N GLY A 105 -10.10 -19.65 -0.34
CA GLY A 105 -11.30 -20.44 -0.65
C GLY A 105 -12.29 -20.52 0.51
N GLU A 106 -11.83 -20.33 1.76
CA GLU A 106 -12.69 -20.35 2.96
C GLU A 106 -13.09 -18.94 3.45
N ALA A 107 -12.57 -17.88 2.82
CA ALA A 107 -12.86 -16.49 3.15
C ALA A 107 -13.87 -15.82 2.20
N GLU A 108 -14.33 -16.52 1.16
CA GLU A 108 -15.57 -16.13 0.49
C GLU A 108 -16.70 -16.66 1.36
N GLU A 109 -17.42 -15.75 2.02
CA GLU A 109 -18.75 -16.06 2.53
C GLU A 109 -19.52 -16.74 1.39
N THR A 110 -19.73 -18.05 1.51
CA THR A 110 -20.51 -18.78 0.52
C THR A 110 -21.89 -18.10 0.45
N PRO A 111 -22.49 -17.95 -0.75
CA PRO A 111 -23.86 -17.43 -0.86
C PRO A 111 -24.86 -18.20 0.02
N GLU A 112 -24.52 -19.44 0.41
CA GLU A 112 -25.28 -20.28 1.34
C GLU A 112 -25.33 -19.71 2.77
N ASP A 113 -24.24 -19.10 3.28
CA ASP A 113 -24.22 -18.47 4.60
C ASP A 113 -24.98 -17.12 4.64
N ILE A 114 -25.03 -16.41 3.51
CA ILE A 114 -25.73 -15.12 3.39
C ILE A 114 -27.23 -15.33 3.13
N LEU A 115 -27.61 -16.33 2.33
CA LEU A 115 -29.00 -16.54 1.90
C LEU A 115 -29.75 -17.60 2.71
N GLY A 116 -29.05 -18.38 3.56
CA GLY A 116 -29.67 -19.40 4.43
C GLY A 116 -30.45 -20.49 3.68
N ALA A 117 -30.31 -20.56 2.36
CA ALA A 117 -30.98 -21.46 1.46
C ALA A 117 -30.08 -21.71 0.24
N SER A 118 -30.09 -22.93 -0.28
CA SER A 118 -29.28 -23.26 -1.44
C SER A 118 -29.86 -22.60 -2.71
N PRO A 119 -29.04 -22.31 -3.73
CA PRO A 119 -29.51 -21.82 -5.02
C PRO A 119 -30.59 -22.70 -5.66
N GLU A 120 -30.58 -24.01 -5.36
CA GLU A 120 -31.60 -24.96 -5.81
C GLU A 120 -32.95 -24.77 -5.11
N GLU A 121 -32.97 -24.41 -3.82
CA GLU A 121 -34.21 -24.16 -3.06
C GLU A 121 -34.90 -22.87 -3.52
N LEU A 122 -34.14 -21.83 -3.85
CA LEU A 122 -34.68 -20.60 -4.42
C LEU A 122 -35.22 -20.80 -5.83
N ALA A 123 -34.55 -21.64 -6.65
CA ALA A 123 -35.05 -22.02 -7.97
C ALA A 123 -36.34 -22.85 -7.88
N ALA A 124 -36.44 -23.76 -6.91
CA ALA A 124 -37.65 -24.54 -6.65
C ALA A 124 -38.82 -23.67 -6.14
N ALA A 125 -38.55 -22.66 -5.30
CA ALA A 125 -39.56 -21.70 -4.86
C ALA A 125 -40.06 -20.82 -6.03
N ALA A 126 -39.17 -20.37 -6.92
CA ALA A 126 -39.56 -19.63 -8.12
C ALA A 126 -40.40 -20.48 -9.10
N LEU A 127 -40.07 -21.76 -9.27
CA LEU A 127 -40.81 -22.71 -10.11
C LEU A 127 -42.15 -23.15 -9.51
N SER A 128 -42.34 -22.99 -8.19
CA SER A 128 -43.61 -23.26 -7.51
C SER A 128 -44.60 -22.08 -7.55
N THR A 129 -44.19 -20.95 -8.15
CA THR A 129 -44.99 -19.73 -8.25
C THR A 129 -45.48 -19.53 -9.69
N ASP A 130 -46.22 -20.50 -10.23
CA ASP A 130 -46.83 -20.41 -11.56
C ASP A 130 -48.33 -20.76 -11.49
N ASP A 131 -49.14 -19.75 -11.13
CA ASP A 131 -50.54 -19.64 -11.57
C ASP A 131 -50.78 -18.15 -11.92
N ALA A 132 -50.82 -17.87 -13.22
CA ALA A 132 -50.79 -16.55 -13.86
C ALA A 132 -52.23 -15.96 -14.04
N PRO A 133 -52.47 -14.73 -14.56
CA PRO A 133 -52.10 -14.39 -15.95
C PRO A 133 -51.66 -12.93 -16.26
N ALA A 134 -50.90 -12.87 -17.34
CA ALA A 134 -50.67 -11.80 -18.31
C ALA A 134 -51.60 -10.55 -18.28
N ALA A 135 -50.96 -9.37 -18.25
CA ALA A 135 -51.47 -8.19 -18.96
C ALA A 135 -50.32 -7.24 -19.37
N ALA A 136 -50.16 -7.12 -20.69
CA ALA A 136 -49.67 -5.96 -21.44
C ALA A 136 -48.25 -5.42 -21.17
N ALA A 137 -47.35 -5.74 -22.11
CA ALA A 137 -46.34 -4.78 -22.54
C ALA A 137 -47.03 -3.48 -23.01
N PRO A 138 -46.42 -2.32 -22.74
CA PRO A 138 -45.89 -1.59 -23.90
C PRO A 138 -44.53 -0.93 -23.66
N ALA A 139 -43.78 -0.91 -24.77
CA ALA A 139 -43.00 0.20 -25.28
C ALA A 139 -41.94 0.87 -24.39
N ALA A 140 -40.70 0.70 -24.86
CA ALA A 140 -39.59 1.61 -24.68
C ALA A 140 -40.02 3.10 -24.75
N ALA A 141 -39.70 3.85 -23.69
CA ALA A 141 -39.51 5.28 -23.74
C ALA A 141 -38.33 5.63 -22.83
N ALA A 142 -37.27 6.12 -23.46
CA ALA A 142 -36.07 6.62 -22.81
C ALA A 142 -36.42 7.71 -21.77
N ALA A 143 -36.07 7.46 -20.51
CA ALA A 143 -36.03 8.50 -19.49
C ALA A 143 -34.59 9.06 -19.41
N PRO A 144 -34.42 10.39 -19.40
CA PRO A 144 -33.12 11.06 -19.44
C PRO A 144 -32.32 10.86 -18.14
N PRO A 145 -30.97 10.97 -18.19
CA PRO A 145 -30.12 10.82 -17.01
C PRO A 145 -30.42 11.90 -15.95
N PRO A 146 -30.24 11.58 -14.65
CA PRO A 146 -30.48 12.52 -13.57
C PRO A 146 -29.52 13.71 -13.64
N PRO A 147 -29.95 14.92 -13.23
CA PRO A 147 -29.11 16.11 -13.26
C PRO A 147 -27.88 15.97 -12.35
N PRO A 148 -26.73 16.57 -12.71
CA PRO A 148 -25.52 16.51 -11.91
C PRO A 148 -25.72 17.23 -10.57
N GLN A 149 -25.36 16.56 -9.48
CA GLN A 149 -25.33 17.18 -8.15
C GLN A 149 -24.25 18.29 -8.11
N PRO A 150 -24.52 19.42 -7.42
CA PRO A 150 -23.54 20.49 -7.29
C PRO A 150 -22.37 20.05 -6.40
N VAL A 151 -21.16 20.14 -6.95
CA VAL A 151 -19.91 19.94 -6.21
C VAL A 151 -19.79 21.06 -5.17
N PRO A 152 -19.58 20.78 -3.87
CA PRO A 152 -19.27 21.83 -2.91
C PRO A 152 -17.94 22.50 -3.26
N ALA A 153 -17.95 23.83 -3.29
CA ALA A 153 -16.77 24.66 -3.56
C ALA A 153 -15.63 24.39 -2.56
N PRO A 154 -14.36 24.50 -2.98
CA PRO A 154 -13.23 24.42 -2.05
C PRO A 154 -13.30 25.57 -1.03
N PRO A 155 -12.93 25.33 0.24
CA PRO A 155 -12.88 26.39 1.23
C PRO A 155 -11.85 27.45 0.81
N ALA A 156 -12.26 28.71 0.97
CA ALA A 156 -11.48 29.90 0.68
C ALA A 156 -10.10 29.85 1.32
N ALA A 157 -9.08 30.19 0.53
CA ALA A 157 -7.73 30.45 0.99
C ALA A 157 -7.77 31.54 2.08
N ALA A 158 -7.47 31.14 3.31
CA ALA A 158 -7.15 32.07 4.36
C ALA A 158 -5.85 32.78 3.98
N ALA A 159 -5.98 34.07 3.64
CA ALA A 159 -4.89 35.00 3.63
C ALA A 159 -4.25 35.00 5.03
N GLN A 160 -2.97 34.61 5.11
CA GLN A 160 -2.12 34.98 6.22
C GLN A 160 -1.15 36.04 5.72
N ASP A 161 -1.36 37.19 6.32
CA ASP A 161 -0.62 38.44 6.22
C ASP A 161 0.82 38.26 6.71
N GLU A 162 1.67 39.18 6.24
CA GLU A 162 3.10 39.30 6.46
C GLU A 162 3.48 39.34 7.94
N SER A 163 4.65 38.79 8.28
CA SER A 163 5.66 39.59 9.01
C SER A 163 7.03 38.91 9.00
N ALA A 164 7.99 39.71 8.55
CA ALA A 164 9.41 39.45 8.48
C ALA A 164 10.06 39.09 9.83
N SER A 165 11.07 38.22 9.77
CA SER A 165 12.27 38.37 10.60
C SER A 165 13.45 37.66 9.94
N ALA A 166 14.53 38.42 9.73
CA ALA A 166 15.74 38.06 9.01
C ALA A 166 16.66 37.08 9.80
N PRO A 167 17.64 36.43 9.14
CA PRO A 167 18.52 35.43 9.74
C PRO A 167 19.79 36.05 10.33
N PRO A 168 20.48 35.35 11.25
CA PRO A 168 21.92 35.54 11.39
C PRO A 168 22.73 34.22 11.35
N GLY A 169 23.89 34.27 10.70
CA GLY A 169 24.96 33.26 10.71
C GLY A 169 24.94 32.40 9.44
N GLY A 170 25.80 32.61 8.44
CA GLY A 170 27.25 32.72 8.55
C GLY A 170 27.85 31.35 8.21
N PHE A 171 28.02 31.06 6.92
CA PHE A 171 28.81 29.91 6.47
C PHE A 171 29.60 30.32 5.23
N GLU A 172 30.88 30.61 5.46
CA GLU A 172 31.89 30.87 4.44
C GLU A 172 32.21 29.56 3.70
N TRP A 173 32.07 29.57 2.38
CA TRP A 173 32.66 28.53 1.54
C TRP A 173 34.11 28.92 1.27
N GLY A 174 35.04 28.29 2.00
CA GLY A 174 36.46 28.37 1.71
C GLY A 174 36.78 27.73 0.37
N GLU A 175 37.24 28.56 -0.56
CA GLU A 175 38.00 28.20 -1.74
C GLU A 175 39.31 27.50 -1.34
N THR A 176 39.55 26.31 -1.89
CA THR A 176 40.90 25.88 -2.27
C THR A 176 40.80 25.01 -3.52
N PHE A 177 41.14 25.61 -4.66
CA PHE A 177 41.71 24.94 -5.84
C PHE A 177 43.14 25.43 -5.99
#